data_AF-A0A392RRB4-F1
#
_entry.id   AF-A0A392RRB4-F1
#
_cell.length_a   1.000
_cell.length_b   1.000
_cell.length_c   1.000
_cell.angle_alpha   90.00
_cell.angle_beta   90.00
_cell.angle_gamma   90.00
#
_symmetry.space_group_name_H-M   'P 1'
#
loop_
_entity.id
_entity.type
_entity.pdbx_description
1 polymer ?
#
loop_
_entity_poly.entity_id
_entity_poly.type
_entity_poly.pdbx_seq_one_letter_code
_entity_poly.pdbx_strand_id
1 'polypeptide(L)'
;MVFPKPDEDLQLMSSKEMSKSLGEHAEVFAMFVSLKLESGNKMEELPVVCEFPDVFPGDVSDVHPEREVEFAIDLIPGTSPISMA
;
A
#
# COMPACT_ATOMS: atom_id res chain seq x y z
N MET A 1 14.80 -23.87 -24.81
CA MET A 1 14.22 -23.58 -23.48
C MET A 1 12.73 -23.89 -23.58
N VAL A 2 12.28 -24.97 -22.93
CA VAL A 2 10.89 -25.44 -23.01
C VAL A 2 10.12 -24.76 -21.88
N PHE A 3 9.12 -23.95 -22.22
CA PHE A 3 8.22 -23.39 -21.23
C PHE A 3 7.26 -24.50 -20.73
N PRO A 4 7.05 -24.64 -19.42
CA PRO A 4 6.01 -25.52 -18.90
C PRO A 4 4.64 -25.01 -19.35
N LYS A 5 3.71 -25.93 -19.68
CA LYS A 5 2.31 -25.58 -19.92
C LYS A 5 1.62 -25.35 -18.55
N PRO A 6 0.69 -24.39 -18.44
CA PRO A 6 -0.04 -24.14 -17.21
C PRO A 6 -1.19 -25.15 -17.12
N ASP A 7 -0.89 -26.36 -16.66
CA ASP A 7 -1.93 -27.30 -16.27
C ASP A 7 -1.48 -28.00 -14.99
N GLU A 8 -1.59 -27.25 -13.89
CA GLU A 8 -1.57 -27.77 -12.53
C GLU A 8 -2.59 -26.90 -11.77
N ASP A 9 -3.82 -27.42 -11.68
CA ASP A 9 -4.93 -27.02 -10.83
C ASP A 9 -4.97 -25.54 -10.38
N LEU A 10 -5.69 -24.70 -11.14
CA LEU A 10 -6.34 -23.53 -10.57
C LEU A 10 -7.38 -24.06 -9.56
N GLN A 11 -6.93 -24.42 -8.35
CA GLN A 11 -7.81 -24.77 -7.25
C GLN A 11 -8.76 -23.58 -7.08
N LEU A 12 -9.99 -23.76 -7.56
CA LEU A 12 -11.05 -22.77 -7.50
C LEU A 12 -11.48 -22.71 -6.04
N MET A 13 -10.68 -22.00 -5.26
CA MET A 13 -10.89 -21.70 -3.87
C MET A 13 -12.28 -21.08 -3.74
N SER A 14 -13.10 -21.70 -2.90
CA SER A 14 -14.46 -21.23 -2.62
C SER A 14 -14.41 -19.79 -2.12
N SER A 15 -15.44 -19.00 -2.44
CA SER A 15 -15.53 -17.58 -2.08
C SER A 15 -15.30 -17.31 -0.58
N LYS A 16 -15.53 -18.31 0.29
CA LYS A 16 -15.29 -18.25 1.74
C LYS A 16 -13.82 -18.47 2.13
N GLU A 17 -13.13 -19.34 1.41
CA GLU A 17 -11.70 -19.61 1.60
C GLU A 17 -10.85 -18.45 1.05
N MET A 18 -11.32 -17.79 -0.02
CA MET A 18 -10.68 -16.63 -0.64
C MET A 18 -10.49 -15.46 0.34
N SER A 19 -11.50 -15.16 1.17
CA SER A 19 -11.39 -14.05 2.14
C SER A 19 -10.47 -14.36 3.31
N LYS A 20 -10.33 -15.63 3.69
CA LYS A 20 -9.47 -16.05 4.80
C LYS A 20 -8.01 -16.09 4.38
N SER A 21 -7.73 -16.67 3.21
CA SER A 21 -6.39 -16.72 2.66
C SER A 21 -5.88 -15.35 2.23
N LEU A 22 -6.75 -14.40 1.86
CA LEU A 22 -6.33 -13.04 1.50
C LEU A 22 -5.68 -12.31 2.69
N GLY A 23 -6.15 -12.54 3.92
CA GLY A 23 -5.52 -12.01 5.13
C GLY A 23 -4.16 -12.64 5.41
N GLU A 24 -4.08 -13.98 5.33
CA GLU A 24 -2.83 -14.74 5.51
C GLU A 24 -1.79 -14.40 4.43
N HIS A 25 -2.23 -14.21 3.18
CA HIS A 25 -1.38 -13.88 2.04
C HIS A 25 -0.88 -12.43 2.10
N ALA A 26 -1.68 -11.50 2.63
CA ALA A 26 -1.26 -10.14 2.90
C ALA A 26 -0.19 -10.09 4.02
N GLU A 27 -0.36 -10.88 5.07
CA GLU A 27 0.64 -11.01 6.15
C GLU A 27 1.96 -11.61 5.63
N VAL A 28 1.89 -12.67 4.81
CA VAL A 28 3.09 -13.27 4.19
C VAL A 28 3.78 -12.29 3.26
N PHE A 29 3.02 -11.52 2.49
CA PHE A 29 3.56 -10.47 1.62
C PHE A 29 4.23 -9.36 2.42
N ALA A 30 3.59 -8.89 3.51
CA ALA A 30 4.16 -7.89 4.40
C ALA A 30 5.47 -8.40 5.03
N MET A 31 5.49 -9.64 5.53
CA MET A 31 6.70 -10.27 6.08
C MET A 31 7.81 -10.39 5.03
N PHE A 32 7.48 -10.79 3.80
CA PHE A 32 8.46 -10.88 2.71
C PHE A 32 9.02 -9.50 2.32
N VAL A 33 8.17 -8.48 2.22
CA VAL A 33 8.60 -7.09 1.98
C VAL A 33 9.49 -6.59 3.11
N SER A 34 9.12 -6.83 4.38
CA SER A 34 9.94 -6.47 5.55
C SER A 34 11.30 -7.17 5.55
N LEU A 35 11.33 -8.49 5.28
CA LEU A 35 12.59 -9.25 5.15
C LEU A 35 13.48 -8.70 4.03
N LYS A 36 12.88 -8.37 2.88
CA LYS A 36 13.60 -7.85 1.72
C LYS A 36 14.13 -6.42 1.95
N LEU A 37 13.39 -5.62 2.73
CA LEU A 37 13.80 -4.29 3.19
C LEU A 37 14.93 -4.36 4.22
N GLU A 38 14.86 -5.29 5.18
CA GLU A 38 15.89 -5.50 6.21
C GLU A 38 17.19 -6.05 5.61
N SER A 39 17.11 -6.86 4.56
CA SER A 39 18.28 -7.36 3.83
C SER A 39 18.98 -6.31 2.95
N GLY A 40 18.52 -5.05 2.98
CA GLY A 40 19.14 -3.95 2.25
C GLY A 40 18.85 -3.93 0.75
N ASN A 41 17.89 -4.73 0.26
CA ASN A 41 17.42 -4.57 -1.12
C ASN A 41 16.64 -3.26 -1.18
N LYS A 42 16.92 -2.47 -2.21
CA LYS A 42 16.25 -1.18 -2.38
C LYS A 42 14.78 -1.41 -2.68
N MET A 43 13.90 -0.60 -2.07
CA MET A 43 12.45 -0.67 -2.29
C MET A 43 12.10 -0.54 -3.79
N GLU A 44 12.94 0.17 -4.54
CA GLU A 44 12.91 0.33 -6.00
C GLU A 44 12.94 -1.02 -6.77
N GLU A 45 13.45 -2.11 -6.17
CA GLU A 45 13.55 -3.44 -6.79
C GLU A 45 12.32 -4.33 -6.55
N LEU A 46 11.31 -3.83 -5.82
CA LEU A 46 10.04 -4.53 -5.68
C LEU A 46 9.29 -4.42 -7.02
N PRO A 47 8.81 -5.54 -7.62
CA PRO A 47 8.11 -5.51 -8.91
C PRO A 47 6.97 -4.48 -8.95
N VAL A 48 6.20 -4.38 -7.87
CA VAL A 48 5.13 -3.39 -7.73
C VAL A 48 5.63 -1.94 -7.76
N VAL A 49 6.82 -1.67 -7.21
CA VAL A 49 7.41 -0.31 -7.25
C VAL A 49 7.92 -0.01 -8.66
N CYS A 50 8.52 -1.00 -9.34
CA CYS A 50 8.97 -0.88 -10.73
C CYS A 50 7.82 -0.63 -11.73
N GLU A 51 6.63 -1.15 -11.45
CA GLU A 51 5.43 -0.95 -12.28
C GLU A 51 4.86 0.47 -12.15
N PHE A 52 5.14 1.16 -11.04
CA PHE A 52 4.62 2.50 -10.73
C PHE A 52 5.74 3.48 -10.32
N PRO A 53 6.72 3.76 -11.19
CA PRO A 53 7.88 4.60 -10.86
C PRO A 53 7.48 6.04 -10.51
N ASP A 54 6.37 6.54 -11.06
CA ASP A 54 5.87 7.90 -10.81
C ASP A 54 5.13 8.05 -9.47
N VAL A 55 4.71 6.94 -8.85
CA VAL A 55 3.99 6.92 -7.56
C VAL A 55 4.95 6.87 -6.38
N PHE A 56 6.13 6.29 -6.58
CA PHE A 56 7.17 6.15 -5.56
C PHE A 56 8.49 6.83 -6.01
N PRO A 57 8.49 8.15 -6.28
CA PRO A 57 9.72 8.86 -6.59
C PRO A 57 10.66 8.81 -5.37
N GLY A 58 11.97 8.66 -5.62
CA GLY A 58 12.99 8.59 -4.56
C GLY A 58 13.08 9.86 -3.71
N ASP A 59 12.54 10.96 -4.21
CA ASP A 59 12.34 12.22 -3.50
C ASP A 59 10.83 12.48 -3.38
N VAL A 60 10.34 12.82 -2.18
CA VAL A 60 8.94 13.24 -2.00
C VAL A 60 8.81 14.65 -2.56
N SER A 61 8.32 14.79 -3.80
CA SER A 61 7.92 16.09 -4.35
C SER A 61 6.58 16.47 -3.72
N ASP A 62 6.65 16.99 -2.50
CA ASP A 62 5.48 17.33 -1.68
C ASP A 62 4.83 18.62 -2.18
N VAL A 63 3.91 18.50 -3.14
CA VAL A 63 2.53 18.98 -2.96
C VAL A 63 1.65 18.11 -3.86
N HIS A 64 0.62 17.47 -3.30
CA HIS A 64 -0.48 16.98 -4.13
C HIS A 64 -0.95 18.14 -5.05
N PRO A 65 -1.38 17.88 -6.30
CA PRO A 65 -1.96 18.92 -7.14
C PRO A 65 -2.94 19.77 -6.33
N GLU A 66 -2.93 21.09 -6.50
CA GLU A 66 -3.85 21.98 -5.77
C GLU A 66 -5.27 21.42 -5.89
N ARG A 67 -5.81 20.94 -4.77
CA ARG A 67 -7.17 20.43 -4.65
C ARG A 67 -7.85 21.29 -3.60
N GLU A 68 -8.95 21.93 -3.96
CA GLU A 68 -9.82 22.58 -3.00
C GLU A 68 -10.46 21.50 -2.13
N VAL A 69 -10.10 21.45 -0.84
CA VAL A 69 -10.69 20.55 0.15
C VAL A 69 -11.37 21.41 1.19
N GLU A 70 -12.69 21.29 1.29
CA GLU A 70 -13.46 21.85 2.40
C GLU A 70 -13.40 20.85 3.57
N PHE A 71 -12.82 21.26 4.69
CA PHE A 71 -12.81 20.47 5.92
C PHE A 71 -13.51 21.22 7.04
N ALA A 72 -14.27 20.49 7.85
CA ALA A 72 -14.86 21.00 9.08
C ALA A 72 -14.03 20.54 10.27
N ILE A 73 -13.87 21.41 11.27
CA ILE A 73 -13.30 21.05 12.56
C ILE A 73 -14.42 21.12 13.59
N ASP A 74 -14.79 19.96 14.13
CA ASP A 74 -15.75 19.89 15.23
C ASP A 74 -15.09 20.33 16.53
N LEU A 75 -15.62 21.39 17.13
CA LEU A 75 -15.16 21.88 18.42
C LEU A 75 -15.98 21.24 19.54
N ILE A 76 -15.29 20.76 20.56
CA ILE A 76 -15.95 20.41 21.82
C ILE A 76 -16.51 21.68 22.49
N PRO A 77 -17.65 21.61 23.18
CA PRO A 77 -18.18 22.74 23.95
C PRO A 77 -17.14 23.24 24.98
N GLY A 78 -16.85 24.54 24.96
CA GLY A 78 -15.86 25.17 25.85
C GLY A 78 -14.49 25.43 25.22
N THR A 79 -14.25 25.01 23.97
CA THR A 79 -13.06 25.43 23.21
C THR A 79 -13.10 26.94 22.96
N SER A 80 -12.07 27.65 23.41
CA SER A 80 -11.89 29.09 23.18
C SER A 80 -10.73 29.35 22.21
N PRO A 81 -10.76 30.43 21.42
CA PRO A 81 -9.62 30.84 20.60
C PRO A 81 -8.37 31.07 21.47
N ILE A 82 -7.21 30.65 20.96
CA ILE A 82 -5.91 30.89 21.62
C ILE A 82 -5.51 32.38 21.50
N SER A 83 -5.99 33.06 20.45
CA SER A 83 -5.78 34.48 20.23
C SER A 83 -6.99 35.10 19.55
N MET A 84 -7.23 36.38 19.81
CA MET A 84 -8.13 37.24 19.05
C MET A 84 -7.31 38.42 18.55
N ALA A 85 -7.35 38.68 17.23
CA ALA A 85 -6.71 39.83 16.60
C ALA A 85 -7.74 40.94 16.35
#